data_AF-A0A354CTG4-F1
#
_entry.id   AF-A0A354CTG4-F1
#
_cell.length_a   1.000
_cell.length_b   1.000
_cell.length_c   1.000
_cell.angle_alpha   90.00
_cell.angle_beta   90.00
_cell.angle_gamma   90.00
#
_symmetry.space_group_name_H-M   'P 1'
#
loop_
_entity.id
_entity.type
_entity.pdbx_description
1 polymer ?
#
loop_
_entity_poly.entity_id
_entity_poly.type
_entity_poly.pdbx_seq_one_letter_code
_entity_poly.pdbx_strand_id
1 'polypeptide(L)'
;MDKKKTVGIVSLCVLGVAAAVFLYLIGFFNGGDITGQPADNSPVITIIENSIHINSGEVTERDTRTEEFEESRKTETGQDTKPVVTLDYKFRSKNLLMQHYEKHGKNMGFPSAEEYEKAASAVVNNPDALHKTEAEDGDDVYYVKATNEFVVISTDGYIRTYFLPDKGIDYFNKQ
;
A
#
# COMPACT_ATOMS: atom_id res chain seq x y z
N MET A 1 -55.13 -44.33 23.87
CA MET A 1 -55.86 -43.20 23.25
C MET A 1 -55.35 -41.96 23.97
N ASP A 2 -54.54 -41.11 23.31
CA ASP A 2 -54.14 -39.73 23.69
C ASP A 2 -53.00 -39.32 22.74
N LYS A 3 -53.32 -38.78 21.56
CA LYS A 3 -53.45 -37.35 21.21
C LYS A 3 -52.16 -36.53 21.39
N LYS A 4 -51.41 -36.51 20.29
CA LYS A 4 -50.62 -35.41 19.69
C LYS A 4 -50.44 -34.14 20.54
N LYS A 5 -49.19 -33.71 20.64
CA LYS A 5 -48.59 -32.42 20.19
C LYS A 5 -47.18 -32.39 20.81
N THR A 6 -46.10 -32.06 20.10
CA THR A 6 -45.73 -30.66 19.87
C THR A 6 -44.55 -30.60 18.90
N VAL A 7 -44.82 -29.96 17.75
CA VAL A 7 -43.95 -29.05 16.98
C VAL A 7 -42.53 -29.51 16.66
N GLY A 8 -42.36 -29.97 15.41
CA GLY A 8 -41.08 -29.98 14.74
C GLY A 8 -40.61 -28.54 14.51
N ILE A 9 -39.40 -28.24 14.96
CA ILE A 9 -38.72 -26.99 14.67
C ILE A 9 -38.29 -27.09 13.21
N VAL A 10 -39.05 -26.44 12.33
CA VAL A 10 -38.62 -26.16 10.96
C VAL A 10 -37.46 -25.18 11.10
N SER A 11 -36.23 -25.69 11.04
CA SER A 11 -35.02 -24.88 10.93
C SER A 11 -35.04 -24.24 9.53
N LEU A 12 -35.74 -23.12 9.42
CA LEU A 12 -35.68 -22.24 8.29
C LEU A 12 -34.33 -21.52 8.34
N CYS A 13 -33.30 -22.15 7.77
CA CYS A 13 -32.09 -21.43 7.41
C CYS A 13 -32.47 -20.46 6.29
N VAL A 14 -32.89 -19.26 6.68
CA VAL A 14 -32.85 -18.09 5.82
C VAL A 14 -31.37 -17.88 5.52
N LEU A 15 -30.93 -18.41 4.39
CA LEU A 15 -29.69 -17.97 3.75
C LEU A 15 -29.88 -16.48 3.50
N GLY A 16 -29.30 -15.70 4.41
CA GLY A 16 -29.27 -14.26 4.32
C GLY A 16 -28.71 -13.89 2.96
N VAL A 17 -29.49 -13.10 2.23
CA VAL A 17 -29.04 -12.38 1.06
C VAL A 17 -27.89 -11.49 1.54
N ALA A 18 -26.65 -11.96 1.38
CA ALA A 18 -25.46 -11.17 1.67
C ALA A 18 -25.43 -10.05 0.63
N ALA A 19 -25.73 -8.85 1.12
CA ALA A 19 -25.77 -7.64 0.35
C ALA A 19 -24.42 -7.38 -0.34
N ALA A 20 -24.49 -7.38 -1.66
CA ALA A 20 -23.68 -6.61 -2.60
C ALA A 20 -22.69 -5.61 -1.96
N VAL A 21 -21.39 -5.92 -2.07
CA VAL A 21 -20.39 -5.05 -2.70
C VAL A 21 -19.35 -5.97 -3.34
N PHE A 22 -19.76 -6.71 -4.37
CA PHE A 22 -18.80 -7.26 -5.33
C PHE A 22 -18.14 -6.04 -5.95
N LEU A 23 -16.85 -5.82 -5.66
CA LEU A 23 -16.05 -4.78 -6.28
C LEU A 23 -16.23 -4.93 -7.80
N TYR A 24 -17.01 -4.00 -8.36
CA TYR A 24 -17.14 -3.76 -9.79
C TYR A 24 -15.77 -3.29 -10.29
N LEU A 25 -14.84 -4.23 -10.42
CA LEU A 25 -13.50 -4.06 -10.98
C LEU A 25 -13.34 -4.82 -12.30
N ILE A 26 -14.47 -5.19 -12.94
CA ILE A 26 -14.51 -5.56 -14.35
C ILE A 26 -15.80 -4.97 -14.96
N GLY A 27 -15.71 -3.71 -15.37
CA GLY A 27 -16.75 -2.99 -16.10
C GLY A 27 -16.12 -2.28 -17.30
N PHE A 28 -16.04 -3.02 -18.41
CA PHE A 28 -15.68 -2.60 -19.76
C PHE A 28 -16.16 -1.17 -20.13
N PHE A 29 -15.24 -0.33 -20.61
CA PHE A 29 -15.57 0.67 -21.62
C PHE A 29 -14.73 0.43 -22.87
N ASN A 30 -15.43 0.04 -23.93
CA ASN A 30 -14.95 -0.05 -25.31
C ASN A 30 -14.81 1.36 -25.89
N GLY A 31 -13.79 1.54 -26.73
CA GLY A 31 -13.83 2.31 -27.98
C GLY A 31 -14.27 3.77 -27.90
N GLY A 32 -13.30 4.68 -27.82
CA GLY A 32 -13.44 6.06 -28.25
C GLY A 32 -12.15 6.51 -28.92
N ASP A 33 -12.17 6.59 -30.25
CA ASP A 33 -11.06 7.08 -31.07
C ASP A 33 -10.58 8.46 -30.61
N ILE A 34 -9.30 8.57 -30.28
CA ILE A 34 -8.61 9.85 -30.20
C ILE A 34 -7.46 9.85 -31.20
N THR A 35 -7.74 10.41 -32.38
CA THR A 35 -6.73 10.91 -33.30
C THR A 35 -5.94 12.00 -32.59
N GLY A 36 -4.70 11.70 -32.21
CA GLY A 36 -3.77 12.66 -31.62
C GLY A 36 -2.35 12.36 -32.10
N GLN A 37 -1.91 13.14 -33.08
CA GLN A 37 -0.58 13.10 -33.70
C GLN A 37 0.53 13.38 -32.65
N PRO A 38 1.72 12.75 -32.74
CA PRO A 38 2.77 12.89 -31.74
C PRO A 38 3.42 14.28 -31.77
N ALA A 39 3.46 14.94 -30.61
CA ALA A 39 4.36 16.06 -30.37
C ALA A 39 5.70 15.50 -29.88
N ASP A 40 6.66 15.48 -30.79
CA ASP A 40 8.09 15.43 -30.50
C ASP A 40 8.54 16.81 -29.98
N ASN A 41 9.02 16.86 -28.74
CA ASN A 41 10.08 17.78 -28.36
C ASN A 41 10.79 17.30 -27.09
N SER A 42 11.96 16.69 -27.34
CA SER A 42 13.00 16.38 -26.35
C SER A 42 13.36 17.57 -25.44
N PRO A 43 13.70 17.34 -24.16
CA PRO A 43 14.32 18.38 -23.33
C PRO A 43 15.78 18.59 -23.75
N VAL A 44 16.10 19.79 -24.21
CA VAL A 44 17.48 20.26 -24.36
C VAL A 44 18.05 20.51 -22.97
N ILE A 45 19.03 19.69 -22.59
CA ILE A 45 19.90 19.93 -21.44
C ILE A 45 20.94 20.97 -21.86
N THR A 46 20.93 22.14 -21.23
CA THR A 46 22.06 23.08 -21.28
C THR A 46 22.72 23.13 -19.90
N ILE A 47 23.93 22.60 -19.82
CA ILE A 47 24.80 22.68 -18.63
C ILE A 47 25.83 23.79 -18.84
N ILE A 48 26.20 24.43 -17.73
CA ILE A 48 27.43 25.17 -17.40
C ILE A 48 27.50 26.61 -17.92
N GLU A 49 27.54 27.57 -16.99
CA GLU A 49 28.72 28.44 -16.89
C GLU A 49 29.01 28.82 -15.44
N ASN A 50 30.12 28.24 -14.98
CA ASN A 50 30.85 28.48 -13.75
C ASN A 50 31.45 29.89 -13.80
N SER A 51 31.05 30.78 -12.88
CA SER A 51 31.74 32.06 -12.66
C SER A 51 32.10 32.18 -11.18
N ILE A 52 33.30 31.71 -10.87
CA ILE A 52 34.00 31.92 -9.61
C ILE A 52 34.30 33.42 -9.49
N HIS A 53 33.86 34.06 -8.42
CA HIS A 53 34.40 35.33 -7.96
C HIS A 53 34.81 35.18 -6.49
N ILE A 54 36.12 35.14 -6.27
CA ILE A 54 36.76 35.24 -4.96
C ILE A 54 37.48 36.59 -4.94
N ASN A 55 37.17 37.47 -3.98
CA ASN A 55 38.25 38.05 -3.18
C ASN A 55 37.79 38.64 -1.83
N SER A 56 38.65 38.38 -0.85
CA SER A 56 39.05 39.20 0.30
C SER A 56 38.00 39.75 1.26
N GLY A 57 37.92 39.06 2.40
CA GLY A 57 38.66 39.52 3.58
C GLY A 57 37.91 40.40 4.57
N GLU A 58 37.37 39.78 5.62
CA GLU A 58 37.44 40.36 6.96
C GLU A 58 37.54 39.23 8.01
N VAL A 59 38.61 39.32 8.80
CA VAL A 59 38.95 38.46 9.92
C VAL A 59 38.15 38.93 11.12
N THR A 60 37.44 38.04 11.80
CA THR A 60 37.31 38.14 13.27
C THR A 60 37.28 36.74 13.88
N GLU A 61 38.34 36.48 14.64
CA GLU A 61 38.54 35.33 15.51
C GLU A 61 37.46 35.26 16.59
N ARG A 62 37.05 34.03 16.94
CA ARG A 62 36.85 33.61 18.35
C ARG A 62 36.59 32.10 18.46
N ASP A 63 37.63 31.44 18.94
CA ASP A 63 37.66 30.49 20.07
C ASP A 63 36.95 29.11 19.95
N THR A 64 37.77 28.12 19.59
CA THR A 64 38.03 26.85 20.31
C THR A 64 36.90 26.20 21.13
N ARG A 65 36.46 24.99 20.74
CA ARG A 65 36.70 23.74 21.51
C ARG A 65 36.18 22.50 20.77
N THR A 66 37.12 21.65 20.40
CA THR A 66 36.95 20.21 20.13
C THR A 66 36.39 19.52 21.37
N GLU A 67 35.31 18.74 21.24
CA GLU A 67 35.12 17.51 22.03
C GLU A 67 34.46 16.45 21.14
N GLU A 68 35.33 15.59 20.62
CA GLU A 68 35.10 14.21 20.26
C GLU A 68 34.81 13.43 21.55
N PHE A 69 33.65 12.76 21.60
CA PHE A 69 33.43 11.63 22.50
C PHE A 69 32.67 10.56 21.72
N GLU A 70 33.43 9.68 21.08
CA GLU A 70 33.04 8.27 21.04
C GLU A 70 33.00 7.76 22.49
N GLU A 71 31.94 7.07 22.90
CA GLU A 71 32.07 5.79 23.60
C GLU A 71 30.74 5.03 23.70
N SER A 72 30.70 3.92 22.98
CA SER A 72 30.24 2.59 23.43
C SER A 72 29.22 2.53 24.57
N ARG A 73 28.02 2.03 24.25
CA ARG A 73 27.40 1.00 25.09
C ARG A 73 26.57 0.03 24.25
N LYS A 74 27.24 -1.07 23.91
CA LYS A 74 26.67 -2.39 23.64
C LYS A 74 25.59 -2.70 24.68
N THR A 75 24.37 -2.97 24.24
CA THR A 75 23.45 -3.82 25.01
C THR A 75 22.88 -4.86 24.05
N GLU A 76 23.51 -6.03 24.07
CA GLU A 76 23.00 -7.26 23.49
C GLU A 76 21.70 -7.62 24.21
N THR A 77 20.61 -7.74 23.46
CA THR A 77 19.49 -8.61 23.88
C THR A 77 19.25 -9.55 22.71
N GLY A 78 19.66 -10.81 22.88
CA GLY A 78 19.54 -11.84 21.87
C GLY A 78 18.07 -12.07 21.52
N GLN A 79 17.67 -11.68 20.32
CA GLN A 79 16.54 -12.27 19.65
C GLN A 79 17.11 -13.09 18.49
N ASP A 80 16.78 -14.37 18.52
CA ASP A 80 16.94 -15.34 17.45
C ASP A 80 16.35 -14.74 16.15
N THR A 81 17.18 -14.01 15.39
CA THR A 81 16.79 -13.41 14.13
C THR A 81 16.68 -14.52 13.10
N LYS A 82 15.51 -15.17 13.04
CA LYS A 82 15.02 -15.70 11.78
C LYS A 82 15.16 -14.57 10.75
N PRO A 83 15.79 -14.82 9.58
CA PRO A 83 15.86 -13.80 8.55
C PRO A 83 14.44 -13.36 8.23
N VAL A 84 14.11 -12.10 8.52
CA VAL A 84 12.87 -11.48 8.06
C VAL A 84 13.04 -11.34 6.56
N VAL A 85 12.49 -12.30 5.83
CA VAL A 85 12.49 -12.26 4.37
C VAL A 85 11.47 -11.20 3.97
N THR A 86 11.96 -10.02 3.61
CA THR A 86 11.12 -8.96 3.05
C THR A 86 10.84 -9.29 1.59
N LEU A 87 9.55 -9.44 1.24
CA LEU A 87 9.12 -9.76 -0.12
C LEU A 87 8.73 -8.48 -0.86
N ASP A 88 9.17 -8.32 -2.11
CA ASP A 88 8.78 -7.19 -2.95
C ASP A 88 7.54 -7.55 -3.78
N TYR A 89 6.38 -7.06 -3.34
CA TYR A 89 5.11 -7.25 -4.04
C TYR A 89 4.89 -6.18 -5.09
N LYS A 90 4.27 -6.58 -6.21
CA LYS A 90 3.94 -5.71 -7.35
C LYS A 90 2.50 -5.92 -7.79
N PHE A 91 1.94 -4.92 -8.44
CA PHE A 91 0.75 -5.13 -9.25
C PHE A 91 1.09 -6.03 -10.43
N ARG A 92 0.10 -6.81 -10.87
CA ARG A 92 0.26 -7.77 -11.97
C ARG A 92 0.69 -7.13 -13.29
N SER A 93 0.36 -5.85 -13.50
CA SER A 93 0.83 -5.09 -14.66
C SER A 93 0.92 -3.61 -14.34
N LYS A 94 1.74 -2.91 -15.13
CA LYS A 94 1.84 -1.44 -15.09
C LYS A 94 0.49 -0.75 -15.33
N ASN A 95 -0.39 -1.33 -16.15
CA ASN A 95 -1.72 -0.78 -16.40
C ASN A 95 -2.58 -0.84 -15.13
N LEU A 96 -2.62 -1.98 -14.45
CA LEU A 96 -3.35 -2.14 -13.19
C LEU A 96 -2.81 -1.22 -12.09
N LEU A 97 -1.48 -1.11 -11.99
CA LEU A 97 -0.84 -0.15 -11.09
C LEU A 97 -1.32 1.28 -11.37
N MET A 98 -1.26 1.71 -12.64
CA MET A 98 -1.64 3.07 -13.01
C MET A 98 -3.12 3.33 -12.73
N GLN A 99 -4.02 2.39 -13.07
CA GLN A 99 -5.45 2.52 -12.79
C GLN A 99 -5.73 2.68 -11.29
N HIS A 100 -5.09 1.87 -10.45
CA HIS A 100 -5.25 1.97 -9.00
C HIS A 100 -4.63 3.26 -8.43
N TYR A 101 -3.47 3.67 -8.93
CA TYR A 101 -2.84 4.92 -8.53
C TYR A 101 -3.72 6.13 -8.87
N GLU A 102 -4.29 6.17 -10.07
CA GLU A 102 -5.20 7.24 -10.51
C GLU A 102 -6.47 7.30 -9.66
N LYS A 103 -7.03 6.14 -9.29
CA LYS A 103 -8.26 6.04 -8.50
C LYS A 103 -8.05 6.30 -7.01
N HIS A 104 -6.95 5.83 -6.43
CA HIS A 104 -6.70 5.80 -4.99
C HIS A 104 -5.42 6.55 -4.62
N GLY A 105 -4.29 6.20 -5.24
CA GLY A 105 -2.97 6.68 -4.85
C GLY A 105 -2.82 8.20 -4.84
N LYS A 106 -3.38 8.91 -5.81
CA LYS A 106 -3.36 10.39 -5.85
C LYS A 106 -4.07 11.02 -4.66
N ASN A 107 -5.25 10.51 -4.31
CA ASN A 107 -6.02 11.00 -3.17
C ASN A 107 -5.38 10.65 -1.82
N MET A 108 -4.59 9.58 -1.79
CA MET A 108 -3.75 9.22 -0.65
C MET A 108 -2.48 10.09 -0.53
N GLY A 109 -2.21 10.96 -1.51
CA GLY A 109 -1.07 11.88 -1.48
C GLY A 109 0.23 11.30 -2.02
N PHE A 110 0.20 10.15 -2.70
CA PHE A 110 1.41 9.61 -3.33
C PHE A 110 1.81 10.45 -4.56
N PRO A 111 3.10 10.77 -4.73
CA PRO A 111 3.56 11.59 -5.85
C PRO A 111 3.72 10.78 -7.15
N SER A 112 3.79 9.45 -7.07
CA SER A 112 3.94 8.57 -8.21
C SER A 112 3.32 7.20 -7.97
N ALA A 113 3.01 6.50 -9.06
CA ALA A 113 2.53 5.13 -9.00
C ALA A 113 3.57 4.17 -8.42
N GLU A 114 4.86 4.40 -8.64
CA GLU A 114 5.93 3.57 -8.09
C GLU A 114 6.00 3.67 -6.56
N GLU A 115 5.86 4.87 -6.00
CA GLU A 115 5.83 5.05 -4.55
C GLU A 115 4.58 4.44 -3.91
N TYR A 116 3.43 4.56 -4.60
CA TYR A 116 2.20 3.90 -4.19
C TYR A 116 2.33 2.36 -4.17
N GLU A 117 3.00 1.75 -5.17
CA GLU A 117 3.26 0.31 -5.19
C GLU A 117 4.23 -0.13 -4.07
N LYS A 118 5.29 0.65 -3.84
CA LYS A 118 6.23 0.40 -2.73
C LYS A 118 5.53 0.47 -1.37
N ALA A 119 4.62 1.44 -1.19
CA ALA A 119 3.85 1.55 0.05
C ALA A 119 2.89 0.37 0.25
N ALA A 120 2.21 -0.10 -0.81
CA ALA A 120 1.41 -1.33 -0.75
C ALA A 120 2.25 -2.55 -0.32
N SER A 121 3.44 -2.71 -0.92
CA SER A 121 4.39 -3.77 -0.53
C SER A 121 4.85 -3.63 0.93
N ALA A 122 5.08 -2.40 1.40
CA ALA A 122 5.47 -2.14 2.79
C ALA A 122 4.36 -2.52 3.79
N VAL A 123 3.08 -2.33 3.46
CA VAL A 123 1.95 -2.76 4.29
C VAL A 123 1.95 -4.28 4.51
N VAL A 124 2.25 -5.06 3.46
CA VAL A 124 2.30 -6.53 3.56
C VAL A 124 3.47 -7.01 4.40
N ASN A 125 4.60 -6.31 4.34
CA ASN A 125 5.79 -6.62 5.14
C ASN A 125 5.74 -6.02 6.56
N ASN A 126 4.68 -5.29 6.91
CA ASN A 126 4.57 -4.66 8.22
C ASN A 126 4.23 -5.72 9.29
N PRO A 127 5.06 -5.91 10.33
CA PRO A 127 4.81 -6.90 11.37
C PRO A 127 3.54 -6.62 12.20
N ASP A 128 3.06 -5.37 12.19
CA ASP A 128 1.83 -4.95 12.87
C ASP A 128 0.58 -5.07 11.99
N ALA A 129 0.72 -5.49 10.73
CA ALA A 129 -0.43 -5.71 9.86
C ALA A 129 -1.29 -6.87 10.38
N LEU A 130 -2.58 -6.62 10.53
CA LEU A 130 -3.56 -7.70 10.66
C LEU A 130 -3.63 -8.45 9.34
N HIS A 131 -3.71 -9.77 9.40
CA HIS A 131 -3.73 -10.64 8.23
C HIS A 131 -4.81 -11.70 8.36
N LYS A 132 -5.46 -12.02 7.23
CA LYS A 132 -6.32 -13.19 7.06
C LYS A 132 -6.43 -13.56 5.59
N THR A 133 -6.93 -14.77 5.32
CA THR A 133 -7.30 -15.21 3.99
C THR A 133 -8.79 -14.94 3.75
N GLU A 134 -9.13 -14.36 2.60
CA GLU A 134 -10.51 -14.15 2.15
C GLU A 134 -11.18 -15.48 1.81
N ALA A 135 -12.45 -15.64 2.20
CA ALA A 135 -13.16 -16.92 2.07
C ALA A 135 -13.61 -17.24 0.64
N GLU A 136 -13.75 -16.23 -0.23
CA GLU A 136 -14.27 -16.39 -1.59
C GLU A 136 -13.19 -16.89 -2.55
N ASP A 137 -12.10 -16.13 -2.71
CA ASP A 137 -11.03 -16.40 -3.68
C ASP A 137 -9.76 -16.98 -3.05
N GLY A 138 -9.65 -16.97 -1.72
CA GLY A 138 -8.44 -17.40 -1.01
C GLY A 138 -7.30 -16.37 -1.03
N ASP A 139 -7.59 -15.12 -1.38
CA ASP A 139 -6.60 -14.04 -1.40
C ASP A 139 -6.19 -13.63 0.02
N ASP A 140 -4.95 -13.15 0.18
CA ASP A 140 -4.46 -12.65 1.45
C ASP A 140 -4.83 -11.17 1.64
N VAL A 141 -5.46 -10.87 2.76
CA VAL A 141 -5.94 -9.54 3.13
C VAL A 141 -5.11 -9.00 4.29
N TYR A 142 -4.53 -7.81 4.11
CA TYR A 142 -3.69 -7.13 5.09
C TYR A 142 -4.30 -5.79 5.50
N TYR A 143 -4.20 -5.45 6.78
CA TYR A 143 -4.67 -4.17 7.31
C TYR A 143 -3.78 -3.62 8.42
N VAL A 144 -3.26 -2.40 8.27
CA VAL A 144 -2.49 -1.71 9.32
C VAL A 144 -3.41 -0.70 10.02
N LYS A 145 -3.74 -0.97 11.28
CA LYS A 145 -4.70 -0.17 12.06
C LYS A 145 -4.23 1.27 12.29
N ALA A 146 -2.92 1.48 12.48
CA ALA A 146 -2.35 2.79 12.80
C ALA A 146 -2.48 3.80 11.65
N THR A 147 -2.34 3.32 10.41
CA THR A 147 -2.36 4.15 9.19
C THR A 147 -3.67 4.00 8.40
N ASN A 148 -4.55 3.10 8.84
CA ASN A 148 -5.77 2.72 8.13
C ASN A 148 -5.50 2.20 6.71
N GLU A 149 -4.38 1.51 6.49
CA GLU A 149 -4.01 0.99 5.18
C GLU A 149 -4.53 -0.42 4.99
N PHE A 150 -5.06 -0.69 3.80
CA PHE A 150 -5.64 -1.99 3.43
C PHE A 150 -5.06 -2.47 2.10
N VAL A 151 -4.57 -3.71 2.05
CA VAL A 151 -3.98 -4.34 0.86
C VAL A 151 -4.54 -5.75 0.68
N VAL A 152 -4.78 -6.15 -0.57
CA VAL A 152 -5.09 -7.55 -0.92
C VAL A 152 -4.04 -8.08 -1.88
N ILE A 153 -3.51 -9.25 -1.56
CA ILE A 153 -2.56 -10.01 -2.37
C ILE A 153 -3.27 -11.25 -2.92
N SER A 154 -3.23 -11.38 -4.24
CA SER A 154 -3.72 -12.57 -4.92
C SER A 154 -2.95 -13.82 -4.53
N THR A 155 -3.60 -14.98 -4.62
CA THR A 155 -2.99 -16.30 -4.35
C THR A 155 -1.70 -16.60 -5.14
N ASP A 156 -1.45 -15.93 -6.26
CA ASP A 156 -0.22 -16.05 -7.06
C ASP A 156 0.77 -14.88 -6.86
N GLY A 157 0.58 -14.09 -5.80
CA GLY A 157 1.60 -13.17 -5.27
C GLY A 157 1.54 -11.73 -5.80
N TYR A 158 0.45 -11.30 -6.44
CA TYR A 158 0.32 -9.92 -6.94
C TYR A 158 -0.63 -9.07 -6.12
N ILE A 159 -0.32 -7.78 -6.01
CA ILE A 159 -1.22 -6.78 -5.43
C ILE A 159 -2.48 -6.66 -6.31
N ARG A 160 -3.65 -6.84 -5.68
CA ARG A 160 -4.96 -6.60 -6.31
C ARG A 160 -5.49 -5.21 -6.01
N THR A 161 -5.29 -4.72 -4.77
CA THR A 161 -5.74 -3.39 -4.36
C THR A 161 -4.92 -2.86 -3.20
N TYR A 162 -4.90 -1.54 -3.06
CA TYR A 162 -4.31 -0.81 -1.94
C TYR A 162 -5.04 0.52 -1.73
N PHE A 163 -5.62 0.77 -0.56
CA PHE A 163 -6.32 2.02 -0.26
C PHE A 163 -6.55 2.22 1.25
N LEU A 164 -7.15 3.36 1.61
CA LEU A 164 -7.64 3.64 2.97
C LEU A 164 -9.15 3.40 3.02
N PRO A 165 -9.67 2.36 3.70
CA PRO A 165 -11.10 2.11 3.74
C PRO A 165 -11.82 3.10 4.66
N ASP A 166 -12.93 3.67 4.18
CA ASP A 166 -13.76 4.61 4.95
C ASP A 166 -14.29 4.02 6.27
N LYS A 167 -14.53 2.70 6.29
CA LYS A 167 -15.03 1.97 7.46
C LYS A 167 -13.90 1.38 8.32
N GLY A 168 -12.64 1.68 7.99
CA GLY A 168 -11.47 1.20 8.70
C GLY A 168 -11.49 -0.30 8.99
N ILE A 169 -11.25 -0.67 10.25
CA ILE A 169 -11.22 -2.06 10.70
C ILE A 169 -12.52 -2.82 10.41
N ASP A 170 -13.67 -2.15 10.37
CA ASP A 170 -14.95 -2.80 10.03
C ASP A 170 -15.01 -3.21 8.56
N TYR A 171 -14.25 -2.56 7.68
CA TYR A 171 -14.07 -3.01 6.29
C TYR A 171 -13.25 -4.29 6.27
N PHE A 172 -12.07 -4.27 6.92
CA PHE A 172 -11.20 -5.44 7.03
C PHE A 172 -11.96 -6.65 7.60
N ASN A 173 -12.69 -6.48 8.70
CA ASN A 173 -13.44 -7.57 9.34
C ASN A 173 -14.51 -8.22 8.45
N LYS A 174 -15.00 -7.51 7.41
CA LYS A 174 -16.02 -8.01 6.48
C LYS A 174 -15.49 -8.77 5.28
N GLN A 175 -14.22 -8.54 4.90
CA GLN A 175 -13.56 -9.35 3.86
C GLN A 175 -13.47 -10.81 4.31
#